data_AF-A0AAW0BLP9-F1
#
_entry.id   AF-A0AAW0BLP9-F1
#
_cell.length_a   1.000
_cell.length_b   1.000
_cell.length_c   1.000
_cell.angle_alpha   90.00
_cell.angle_beta   90.00
_cell.angle_gamma   90.00
#
_symmetry.space_group_name_H-M   'P 1'
#
loop_
_entity.id
_entity.type
_entity.pdbx_description
1 polymer ?
#
loop_
_entity_poly.entity_id
_entity_poly.type
_entity_poly.pdbx_seq_one_letter_code
_entity_poly.pdbx_strand_id
1 'polypeptide(L)' 'EAEETTIASINGHRWRSRIVEFQVLWDDEDVTWEPLSVVNDCSAMDDYLTHRDVDDPLRLPKRKYLID' A
#
# COMPACT_ATOMS: atom_id res chain seq x y z
N GLU A 1 27.26 -1.95 -4.09
CA GLU A 1 26.18 -1.57 -5.03
C GLU A 1 25.02 -1.13 -4.16
N ALA A 2 24.38 -0.01 -4.44
CA ALA A 2 23.17 0.36 -3.71
C ALA A 2 22.06 -0.53 -4.29
N GLU A 3 21.60 -1.49 -3.51
CA GLU A 3 20.42 -2.28 -3.87
C GLU A 3 19.24 -1.30 -3.93
N GLU A 4 18.78 -0.98 -5.12
CA GLU A 4 17.53 -0.26 -5.32
C GLU A 4 16.40 -1.24 -4.97
N THR A 5 16.05 -1.30 -3.68
CA THR A 5 14.95 -2.15 -3.20
C THR A 5 13.66 -1.70 -3.90
N THR A 6 13.16 -2.53 -4.80
CA THR A 6 11.97 -2.22 -5.60
C THR A 6 10.75 -2.88 -4.96
N ILE A 7 9.61 -2.19 -5.05
CA ILE A 7 8.34 -2.67 -4.51
C ILE A 7 7.81 -3.76 -5.44
N ALA A 8 7.69 -4.99 -4.94
CA ALA A 8 7.15 -6.11 -5.71
C ALA A 8 5.62 -6.00 -5.85
N SER A 9 4.91 -5.76 -4.74
CA SER A 9 3.44 -5.58 -4.75
C SER A 9 2.91 -4.94 -3.46
N ILE A 10 1.66 -4.44 -3.51
CA ILE A 10 0.92 -4.00 -2.32
C ILE A 10 -0.13 -5.06 -1.96
N ASN A 11 0.00 -5.63 -0.76
CA ASN A 11 -0.92 -6.66 -0.27
C ASN A 11 -2.18 -6.07 0.38
N GLY A 12 -2.04 -4.90 1.01
CA GLY A 12 -3.07 -4.37 1.89
C GLY A 12 -2.88 -2.89 2.22
N HIS A 13 -3.89 -2.30 2.82
CA HIS A 13 -3.82 -0.96 3.41
C HIS A 13 -4.51 -0.97 4.76
N ARG A 14 -4.11 -0.06 5.64
CA ARG A 14 -4.77 0.22 6.91
C ARG A 14 -4.77 1.70 7.20
N TRP A 15 -5.81 2.16 7.86
CA TRP A 15 -5.88 3.53 8.36
C TRP A 15 -5.43 3.59 9.82
N ARG A 16 -4.35 4.30 10.09
CA ARG A 16 -3.93 4.69 11.44
C ARG A 16 -4.34 6.12 11.70
N SER A 17 -5.50 6.27 12.35
CA SER A 17 -6.13 7.57 12.63
C SER A 17 -6.43 8.37 11.35
N ARG A 18 -5.50 9.23 10.92
CA ARG A 18 -5.62 10.07 9.72
C ARG A 18 -4.66 9.69 8.60
N ILE A 19 -3.74 8.76 8.86
CA ILE A 19 -2.70 8.34 7.92
C ILE A 19 -3.07 6.96 7.39
N VAL A 20 -2.91 6.75 6.09
CA VAL A 20 -3.01 5.43 5.46
C VAL A 20 -1.59 4.84 5.34
N GLU A 21 -1.46 3.60 5.75
CA GLU A 21 -0.26 2.79 5.58
C GLU A 21 -0.58 1.60 4.68
N PHE A 22 0.40 1.15 3.91
CA PHE A 22 0.31 0.07 2.93
C PHE A 22 1.22 -1.07 3.34
N GLN A 23 0.71 -2.30 3.22
CA GLN A 23 1.54 -3.48 3.38
C GLN A 23 2.26 -3.75 2.07
N VAL A 24 3.55 -3.47 2.06
CA VAL A 24 4.44 -3.58 0.90
C VAL A 24 5.13 -4.92 0.97
N LEU A 25 5.06 -5.69 -0.13
CA LEU A 25 5.96 -6.81 -0.39
C LEU A 25 7.12 -6.30 -1.24
N TRP A 26 8.32 -6.50 -0.75
CA TRP A 26 9.56 -6.14 -1.42
C TRP A 26 10.11 -7.32 -2.23
N ASP A 27 11.01 -7.05 -3.17
CA ASP A 27 11.60 -8.08 -4.03
C ASP A 27 12.50 -9.09 -3.27
N ASP A 28 12.95 -8.75 -2.07
CA ASP A 28 13.70 -9.62 -1.16
C ASP A 28 12.80 -10.50 -0.28
N GLU A 29 11.50 -10.56 -0.60
CA GLU A 29 10.45 -11.27 0.14
C GLU A 29 10.10 -10.66 1.51
N ASP A 30 10.68 -9.51 1.88
CA ASP A 30 10.30 -8.82 3.10
C ASP A 30 8.92 -8.16 2.97
N VAL A 31 8.23 -8.05 4.11
CA VAL A 31 6.92 -7.43 4.20
C VAL A 31 6.92 -6.35 5.28
N THR A 32 6.76 -5.10 4.88
CA THR A 32 6.72 -3.95 5.80
C THR A 32 5.43 -3.14 5.64
N TRP A 33 5.21 -2.21 6.57
CA TRP A 33 4.10 -1.26 6.50
C TRP A 33 4.64 0.13 6.24
N GLU A 34 4.41 0.64 5.03
CA GLU A 34 4.94 1.93 4.59
C GLU A 34 3.83 2.99 4.48
N PRO A 35 4.13 4.25 4.80
CA PRO A 35 3.19 5.34 4.59
C PRO A 35 3.03 5.65 3.11
N LEU A 36 1.91 6.30 2.74
CA LEU A 36 1.65 6.73 1.36
C LEU A 36 2.86 7.43 0.72
N SER A 37 3.59 8.27 1.46
CA SER A 37 4.74 9.01 0.94
C SER A 37 5.88 8.16 0.39
N VAL A 38 6.02 6.91 0.85
CA VAL A 38 7.06 5.97 0.37
C VAL A 38 6.60 5.22 -0.87
N VAL A 39 5.30 4.95 -0.98
CA VAL A 39 4.68 4.17 -2.06
C VAL A 39 3.97 5.04 -3.10
N ASN A 40 4.19 6.37 -3.08
CA ASN A 40 3.38 7.37 -3.80
C ASN A 40 3.63 7.44 -5.32
N ASP A 41 4.48 6.59 -5.88
CA ASP A 41 4.88 6.69 -7.30
C ASP A 41 5.43 5.36 -7.79
N CYS A 42 4.67 4.28 -7.60
CA CYS A 42 5.03 2.95 -8.07
C CYS A 42 3.86 2.28 -8.79
N SER A 43 4.16 1.48 -9.81
CA SER A 43 3.16 0.73 -10.57
C SER A 43 2.32 -0.20 -9.67
N ALA A 44 2.94 -0.73 -8.60
CA ALA A 44 2.25 -1.55 -7.62
C ALA A 44 1.10 -0.80 -6.89
N MET A 45 1.19 0.53 -6.74
CA MET A 45 0.10 1.34 -6.21
C MET A 45 -1.04 1.47 -7.23
N ASP A 46 -0.72 1.78 -8.47
CA ASP A 46 -1.73 1.91 -9.53
C ASP A 46 -2.54 0.61 -9.71
N ASP A 47 -1.85 -0.53 -9.72
CA ASP A 47 -2.48 -1.85 -9.79
C ASP A 47 -3.38 -2.11 -8.56
N TYR A 48 -2.89 -1.76 -7.37
CA TYR A 48 -3.62 -1.94 -6.11
C TYR A 48 -4.91 -1.12 -6.04
N LEU A 49 -4.86 0.12 -6.51
CA LEU A 49 -5.99 1.05 -6.58
C LEU A 49 -7.00 0.62 -7.65
N THR A 50 -6.50 0.22 -8.82
CA THR A 50 -7.32 -0.31 -9.93
C THR A 50 -8.12 -1.52 -9.49
N HIS A 51 -7.50 -2.47 -8.77
CA HIS A 51 -8.21 -3.63 -8.20
C HIS A 51 -9.28 -3.29 -7.17
N ARG A 52 -9.29 -2.06 -6.64
CA ARG A 52 -10.26 -1.58 -5.65
C ARG A 52 -11.27 -0.61 -6.23
N ASP A 53 -11.22 -0.37 -7.54
CA ASP A 53 -12.02 0.66 -8.22
C ASP A 53 -11.86 2.05 -7.57
N VAL A 54 -10.63 2.37 -7.14
CA VAL A 54 -10.25 3.65 -6.53
C VAL A 54 -9.18 4.31 -7.39
N ASP A 55 -9.18 5.63 -7.45
CA ASP A 55 -8.19 6.46 -8.17
C ASP A 55 -7.25 7.24 -7.24
N ASP A 56 -7.63 7.41 -5.97
CA ASP A 56 -6.88 8.12 -4.95
C ASP A 56 -6.70 7.23 -3.70
N PRO A 57 -5.47 6.94 -3.26
CA PRO A 57 -5.17 6.26 -2.00
C PRO A 57 -5.95 6.77 -0.79
N LEU A 58 -6.27 8.07 -0.73
CA LEU A 58 -7.03 8.67 0.37
C LEU A 58 -8.52 8.37 0.32
N ARG A 59 -9.04 7.89 -0.82
CA ARG A 59 -10.41 7.41 -1.01
C ARG A 59 -10.56 5.93 -0.66
N LEU A 60 -9.47 5.24 -0.32
CA LEU A 60 -9.53 3.84 0.09
C LEU A 60 -10.45 3.67 1.31
N PRO A 61 -11.29 2.61 1.31
CA PRO A 61 -12.26 2.41 2.36
C PRO A 61 -11.56 2.28 3.71
N LYS A 62 -11.96 3.11 4.68
CA LYS A 62 -11.38 3.13 6.02
C LYS A 62 -11.76 1.92 6.87
N ARG A 63 -12.13 0.78 6.25
CA ARG A 63 -12.75 -0.39 6.88
C ARG A 63 -12.19 -0.57 8.29
N LYS A 64 -12.95 -0.11 9.28
CA LYS A 64 -12.97 -0.78 10.57
C LYS A 64 -13.36 -2.19 10.21
N TYR A 65 -12.63 -3.18 10.67
CA TYR A 65 -13.12 -4.54 10.71
C TYR A 65 -14.53 -4.49 11.32
N LEU A 66 -15.57 -4.47 10.47
CA LEU A 66 -16.87 -4.94 10.86
C LEU A 66 -16.66 -6.44 10.83
N ILE A 67 -16.22 -6.95 11.97
CA ILE A 67 -16.44 -8.34 12.31
C ILE A 67 -17.96 -8.46 12.31
N ASP A 68 -18.51 -9.00 11.24
CA ASP A 68 -19.77 -9.74 11.30
C ASP A 68 -19.44 -11.18 11.73
#